data_AF-A0A2H0BDW7-F1
#
_entry.id   AF-A0A2H0BDW7-F1
#
_cell.length_a   1.000
_cell.length_b   1.000
_cell.length_c   1.000
_cell.angle_alpha   90.00
_cell.angle_beta   90.00
_cell.angle_gamma   90.00
#
_symmetry.space_group_name_H-M   'P 1'
#
loop_
_entity.id
_entity.type
_entity.pdbx_description
1 polymer ?
#
loop_
_entity_poly.entity_id
_entity_poly.type
_entity_poly.pdbx_seq_one_letter_code
_entity_poly.pdbx_strand_id
1 'polypeptide(L)'
;MEGQENNANINKTEGEGTSGPIIGLIVILAIIILGGLYFWGQRANNDSAINQDLGAINSQSEEDTSTSIETDLEATDIENIDAELNAY
;
A
#
# COMPACT_ATOMS: atom_id res chain seq x y z
N MET A 1 -62.79 -9.41 53.30
CA MET A 1 -62.93 -8.30 52.34
C MET A 1 -62.21 -7.13 53.00
N GLU A 2 -61.10 -6.56 52.55
CA GLU A 2 -60.37 -6.56 51.28
C GLU A 2 -58.89 -6.35 51.64
N GLY A 3 -57.99 -7.10 51.00
CA GLY A 3 -56.56 -6.74 50.98
C GLY A 3 -56.37 -5.71 49.88
N GLN A 4 -55.82 -4.55 50.21
CA GLN A 4 -55.45 -3.53 49.23
C GLN A 4 -54.26 -4.06 48.41
N GLU A 5 -54.52 -4.42 47.16
CA GLU A 5 -53.48 -4.72 46.19
C GLU A 5 -52.91 -3.41 45.64
N ASN A 6 -51.84 -2.95 46.26
CA ASN A 6 -50.97 -1.93 45.70
C ASN A 6 -49.83 -2.67 44.99
N ASN A 7 -49.77 -2.70 43.65
CA ASN A 7 -48.44 -2.68 43.05
C ASN A 7 -48.37 -2.16 41.61
N ALA A 8 -47.51 -1.14 41.51
CA ALA A 8 -46.74 -0.66 40.38
C ALA A 8 -47.28 -0.98 38.97
N ASN A 9 -47.93 0.02 38.39
CA ASN A 9 -47.77 0.29 36.98
C ASN A 9 -46.28 0.58 36.72
N ILE A 10 -45.53 -0.46 36.38
CA ILE A 10 -44.23 -0.33 35.74
C ILE A 10 -44.51 0.23 34.35
N ASN A 11 -44.65 1.56 34.28
CA ASN A 11 -44.39 2.28 33.05
C ASN A 11 -42.93 1.96 32.73
N LYS A 12 -42.74 0.94 31.90
CA LYS A 12 -41.50 0.69 31.19
C LYS A 12 -41.18 2.03 30.53
N THR A 13 -40.23 2.77 31.11
CA THR A 13 -39.62 3.89 30.43
C THR A 13 -39.04 3.28 29.17
N GLU A 14 -39.74 3.47 28.05
CA GLU A 14 -39.23 3.14 26.74
C GLU A 14 -37.98 4.00 26.61
N GLY A 15 -36.84 3.39 26.90
CA GLY A 15 -35.55 4.04 26.76
C GLY A 15 -35.45 4.47 25.31
N GLU A 16 -35.57 5.78 25.10
CA GLU A 16 -35.31 6.44 23.83
C GLU A 16 -33.95 5.93 23.37
N GLY A 17 -33.96 5.02 22.39
CA GLY A 17 -32.76 4.33 21.97
C GLY A 17 -31.75 5.36 21.51
N THR A 18 -30.68 5.54 22.29
CA THR A 18 -29.63 6.52 22.01
C THR A 18 -28.95 6.08 20.71
N SER A 19 -29.43 6.60 19.59
CA SER A 19 -29.03 6.17 18.24
C SER A 19 -27.71 6.81 17.80
N GLY A 20 -27.12 7.67 18.62
CA GLY A 20 -25.84 8.36 18.40
C GLY A 20 -24.65 7.43 18.12
N PRO A 21 -24.41 6.38 18.93
CA PRO A 21 -23.34 5.42 18.66
C PRO A 21 -23.56 4.62 17.37
N ILE A 22 -24.82 4.31 17.05
CA ILE A 22 -25.18 3.56 15.83
C ILE A 22 -24.91 4.41 14.59
N ILE A 23 -25.32 5.68 14.59
CA ILE A 23 -25.05 6.58 13.45
C ILE A 23 -23.55 6.84 13.29
N GLY A 24 -22.80 6.95 14.41
CA GLY A 24 -21.35 7.08 14.37
C GLY A 24 -20.65 5.87 13.73
N LEU A 25 -21.11 4.66 14.07
CA LEU A 25 -20.59 3.42 13.46
C LEU A 25 -20.84 3.40 11.94
N ILE A 26 -22.04 3.80 11.49
CA ILE A 26 -22.39 3.84 10.07
C ILE A 26 -21.45 4.77 9.29
N VAL A 27 -21.14 5.95 9.84
CA VAL A 27 -20.23 6.91 9.21
C VAL A 27 -18.82 6.34 9.09
N ILE A 28 -18.31 5.67 10.13
CA ILE A 28 -16.99 5.04 10.11
C ILE A 28 -16.93 3.95 9.04
N LEU A 29 -17.97 3.09 8.96
CA LEU A 29 -18.05 2.05 7.94
C LEU A 29 -18.07 2.63 6.52
N ALA A 30 -18.83 3.71 6.29
CA ALA A 30 -18.87 4.38 5.00
C ALA A 30 -17.49 4.89 4.58
N ILE A 31 -16.72 5.49 5.48
CA ILE A 31 -15.36 5.98 5.21
C ILE A 31 -14.41 4.82 4.88
N ILE A 32 -14.47 3.71 5.61
CA ILE A 32 -13.60 2.54 5.36
C ILE A 32 -13.90 1.94 3.98
N ILE A 33 -15.18 1.78 3.63
CA ILE A 33 -15.59 1.25 2.33
C ILE A 33 -15.13 2.19 1.21
N LEU A 34 -15.36 3.50 1.35
CA LEU A 34 -14.92 4.49 0.36
C LEU A 34 -13.40 4.54 0.22
N GLY A 35 -12.65 4.51 1.33
CA GLY A 35 -11.19 4.48 1.32
C GLY A 35 -10.65 3.20 0.68
N GLY A 36 -11.25 2.05 1.00
CA GLY A 36 -10.90 0.76 0.40
C GLY A 36 -11.18 0.72 -1.11
N LEU A 37 -12.35 1.21 -1.54
CA LEU A 37 -12.71 1.30 -2.96
C LEU A 37 -11.85 2.31 -3.71
N TYR A 38 -11.50 3.45 -3.09
CA TYR A 38 -10.57 4.44 -3.65
C TYR A 38 -9.19 3.83 -3.89
N PHE A 39 -8.63 3.16 -2.90
CA PHE A 39 -7.32 2.49 -3.01
C PHE A 39 -7.35 1.34 -4.03
N TRP A 40 -8.43 0.55 -4.06
CA TRP A 40 -8.60 -0.54 -5.02
C TRP A 40 -8.73 -0.02 -6.47
N GLY A 41 -9.48 1.07 -6.67
CA GLY A 41 -9.60 1.75 -7.96
C GLY A 41 -8.30 2.41 -8.43
N GLN A 42 -7.48 2.91 -7.50
CA GLN A 42 -6.13 3.41 -7.78
C GLN A 42 -5.25 2.28 -8.34
N ARG A 43 -5.21 1.10 -7.70
CA ARG A 43 -4.42 -0.06 -8.16
C ARG A 43 -4.76 -0.46 -9.60
N ALA A 44 -6.05 -0.50 -9.97
CA ALA A 44 -6.50 -0.88 -11.31
C ALA A 44 -6.10 0.11 -12.42
N ASN A 45 -5.85 1.38 -12.06
CA ASN A 45 -5.41 2.41 -13.02
C ASN A 45 -3.89 2.64 -13.02
N ASN A 46 -3.15 2.01 -12.10
CA ASN A 46 -1.71 2.24 -11.90
C ASN A 46 -0.82 1.12 -12.47
N ASP A 47 -1.34 0.27 -13.36
CA ASP A 47 -0.52 -0.66 -14.16
C ASP A 47 0.56 0.09 -14.96
N SER A 48 0.34 1.37 -15.30
CA SER A 48 1.34 2.20 -15.97
C SER A 48 2.49 2.68 -15.06
N ALA A 49 2.28 2.80 -13.76
CA ALA A 49 3.31 3.28 -12.83
C ALA A 49 4.31 2.17 -12.45
N ILE A 50 3.83 0.94 -12.25
CA ILE A 50 4.69 -0.20 -11.90
C ILE A 50 5.57 -0.65 -13.09
N ASN A 51 5.09 -0.49 -14.34
CA ASN A 51 5.88 -0.84 -15.52
C ASN A 51 7.06 0.12 -15.77
N GLN A 52 6.98 1.37 -15.32
CA GLN A 52 8.04 2.35 -15.52
C GLN A 52 9.25 2.06 -14.62
N ASP A 53 9.01 1.62 -13.37
CA ASP A 53 10.06 1.22 -12.44
C ASP A 53 10.67 -0.16 -12.78
N LEU A 54 9.86 -1.11 -13.28
CA LEU A 54 10.37 -2.42 -13.73
C LEU A 54 11.24 -2.32 -15.00
N GLY A 55 10.92 -1.39 -15.90
CA GLY A 55 11.74 -1.13 -17.10
C GLY A 55 13.13 -0.63 -16.75
N ALA A 56 13.24 0.28 -15.78
CA ALA A 56 14.53 0.79 -15.31
C ALA A 56 15.40 -0.29 -14.64
N ILE A 57 14.79 -1.20 -13.88
CA ILE A 57 15.50 -2.32 -13.23
C ILE A 57 15.98 -3.35 -14.27
N ASN A 58 15.16 -3.67 -15.28
CA ASN A 58 15.58 -4.60 -16.34
C ASN A 58 16.68 -3.99 -17.23
N SER A 59 16.61 -2.70 -17.58
CA SER A 59 17.69 -2.04 -18.33
C SER A 59 19.01 -2.02 -17.57
N GLN A 60 19.00 -1.88 -16.24
CA GLN A 60 20.22 -1.99 -15.42
C GLN A 60 20.82 -3.41 -15.46
N SER A 61 20.00 -4.46 -15.56
CA SER A 61 20.47 -5.85 -15.68
C SER A 61 21.11 -6.17 -17.04
N GLU A 62 20.79 -5.43 -18.10
CA GLU A 62 21.35 -5.71 -19.44
C GLU A 62 22.80 -5.20 -19.57
N GLU A 63 23.20 -4.22 -18.77
CA GLU A 63 24.59 -3.73 -18.73
C GLU A 63 25.51 -4.66 -17.90
N ASP A 64 24.98 -5.36 -16.89
CA ASP A 64 25.73 -6.28 -16.01
C ASP A 64 25.64 -7.77 -16.48
N THR A 65 25.63 -8.02 -17.79
CA THR A 65 25.70 -9.41 -18.28
C THR A 65 27.16 -9.90 -18.37
N SER A 66 27.39 -11.21 -18.27
CA SER A 66 28.74 -11.81 -18.44
C SER A 66 29.36 -11.39 -19.78
N THR A 67 28.54 -11.28 -20.83
CA THR A 67 28.97 -10.85 -22.17
C THR A 67 29.41 -9.39 -22.20
N SER A 68 28.69 -8.50 -21.52
CA SER A 68 29.04 -7.08 -21.42
C SER A 68 30.37 -6.91 -20.67
N ILE A 69 30.54 -7.64 -19.56
CA ILE A 69 31.80 -7.65 -18.77
C ILE A 69 32.97 -8.19 -19.60
N GLU A 70 32.79 -9.28 -20.36
CA GLU A 70 33.82 -9.82 -21.23
C GLU A 70 34.21 -8.82 -22.33
N THR A 71 33.25 -8.12 -22.92
CA THR A 71 33.50 -7.09 -23.93
C THR A 71 34.30 -5.92 -23.37
N ASP A 72 33.96 -5.44 -22.17
CA ASP A 72 34.67 -4.35 -21.51
C ASP A 72 36.09 -4.74 -21.10
N LEU A 73 36.29 -6.00 -20.67
CA LEU A 73 37.60 -6.55 -20.37
C LEU A 73 38.46 -6.70 -21.62
N GLU A 74 37.88 -7.13 -22.75
CA GLU A 74 38.59 -7.18 -24.04
C GLU A 74 38.91 -5.79 -24.59
N ALA A 75 38.04 -4.80 -24.33
CA ALA A 75 38.27 -3.41 -24.72
C ALA A 75 39.28 -2.70 -23.80
N THR A 76 39.63 -3.28 -22.66
CA THR A 76 40.66 -2.76 -21.78
C THR A 76 42.04 -2.96 -22.43
N ASP A 77 42.66 -1.87 -22.87
CA ASP A 77 44.00 -1.87 -23.47
C ASP A 77 45.08 -2.08 -22.39
N ILE A 78 45.35 -3.34 -22.06
CA ILE A 78 46.36 -3.73 -21.07
C ILE A 78 47.78 -3.43 -21.56
N GLU A 79 48.01 -3.36 -22.88
CA GLU A 79 49.34 -3.10 -23.44
C GLU A 79 49.85 -1.69 -23.13
N ASN A 80 48.95 -0.70 -23.07
CA ASN A 80 49.31 0.67 -22.66
C ASN A 80 49.40 0.87 -21.14
N ILE A 81 48.83 -0.02 -20.31
CA ILE A 81 48.88 0.14 -18.84
C ILE A 81 50.32 0.15 -18.33
N ASP A 82 51.18 -0.73 -18.83
CA ASP A 82 52.59 -0.76 -18.44
C ASP A 82 53.35 0.51 -18.87
N ALA A 83 52.97 1.10 -20.00
CA ALA A 83 53.57 2.34 -20.48
C ALA A 83 53.13 3.55 -19.64
N GLU A 84 51.85 3.61 -19.25
CA GLU A 84 51.30 4.65 -18.38
C GLU A 84 51.85 4.55 -16.94
N LEU A 85 51.99 3.34 -16.39
CA LEU A 85 52.51 3.12 -15.04
C LEU A 85 53.99 3.50 -14.90
N ASN A 86 54.77 3.32 -15.98
CA ASN A 86 56.19 3.69 -16.02
C ASN A 86 56.43 5.16 -16.42
N ALA A 87 55.39 5.89 -16.82
CA ALA A 87 55.45 7.31 -17.16
C ALA A 87 55.28 8.24 -15.94
N TYR A 88 55.07 7.68 -14.75
CA TYR A 88 54.95 8.37 -13.45
C TYR A 88 56.11 7.98 -12.51
#